data_AF-E9GXA4-F1
#
_entry.id   AF-E9GXA4-F1
#
_cell.length_a   1.000
_cell.length_b   1.000
_cell.length_c   1.000
_cell.angle_alpha   90.00
_cell.angle_beta   90.00
_cell.angle_gamma   90.00
#
_symmetry.space_group_name_H-M   'P 1'
#
loop_
_entity.id
_entity.type
_entity.pdbx_description
1 polymer ?
#
loop_
_entity_poly.entity_id
_entity_poly.type
_entity_poly.pdbx_seq_one_letter_code
_entity_poly.pdbx_strand_id
1 'polypeptide(L)'
;MAKDVLTREAITVFMTSGFFIECGALDGEFLSNTLYMERSLNWTGILIEADQRAFSQLNARNRKAYILPTCLSTKPYPLQVVFNASDWSGGFIMDDENQDPHFSERKYWSNKGQQIIRTNDKTNKSIYTVQCFPLYSILLAVGRTEIDFFGLDVEGSEYKILKTVPWHKVDFKTLSVEWNHVPEGEAAMTHLIVC
;
A
#
# COMPACT_ATOMS: atom_id res chain seq x y z
N MET A 1 -1.99 -16.25 -1.64
CA MET A 1 -1.38 -15.17 -0.86
C MET A 1 -1.65 -15.48 0.61
N ALA A 2 -0.60 -15.70 1.39
CA ALA A 2 -0.70 -15.90 2.84
C ALA A 2 -0.65 -14.52 3.49
N LYS A 3 -1.63 -14.26 4.34
CA LYS A 3 -1.79 -13.02 5.09
C LYS A 3 -1.89 -13.39 6.55
N ASP A 4 -1.21 -12.64 7.39
CA ASP A 4 -1.39 -12.76 8.83
C ASP A 4 -2.31 -11.65 9.31
N VAL A 5 -3.28 -12.06 10.12
CA VAL A 5 -4.19 -11.15 10.78
C VAL A 5 -3.79 -11.09 12.24
N LEU A 6 -3.30 -9.92 12.66
CA LEU A 6 -2.94 -9.63 14.03
C LEU A 6 -4.00 -8.69 14.62
N THR A 7 -4.62 -9.11 15.71
CA THR A 7 -5.69 -8.37 16.39
C THR A 7 -5.25 -8.00 17.79
N ARG A 8 -5.27 -6.70 18.11
CA ARG A 8 -5.25 -6.21 19.50
C ARG A 8 -6.66 -6.29 20.09
N GLU A 9 -7.66 -6.04 19.25
CA GLU A 9 -9.08 -6.24 19.53
C GLU A 9 -9.77 -6.88 18.31
N ALA A 10 -10.77 -7.73 18.54
CA ALA A 10 -11.50 -8.38 17.45
C ALA A 10 -12.49 -7.41 16.80
N ILE A 11 -12.42 -7.23 15.47
CA ILE A 11 -13.51 -6.61 14.70
C ILE A 11 -14.71 -7.56 14.77
N THR A 12 -15.76 -7.13 15.47
CA THR A 12 -17.01 -7.89 15.55
C THR A 12 -17.98 -7.43 14.47
N VAL A 13 -18.87 -8.33 14.04
CA VAL A 13 -19.93 -8.04 13.04
C VAL A 13 -20.86 -6.90 13.49
N PHE A 14 -20.86 -6.56 14.78
CA PHE A 14 -21.65 -5.46 15.34
C PHE A 14 -20.94 -4.09 15.27
N MET A 15 -19.64 -4.06 14.95
CA MET A 15 -18.89 -2.82 14.87
C MET A 15 -19.27 -2.04 13.60
N THR A 16 -19.85 -0.85 13.78
CA THR A 16 -20.27 0.03 12.69
C THR A 16 -19.53 1.35 12.75
N SER A 17 -19.47 2.06 11.63
CA SER A 17 -18.84 3.38 11.54
C SER A 17 -17.35 3.41 11.93
N GLY A 18 -16.63 2.30 11.70
CA GLY A 18 -15.19 2.23 11.89
C GLY A 18 -14.40 2.94 10.78
N PHE A 19 -13.09 3.01 10.99
CA PHE A 19 -12.13 3.61 10.07
C PHE A 19 -11.11 2.57 9.59
N PHE A 20 -11.04 2.36 8.27
CA PHE A 20 -10.08 1.43 7.67
C PHE A 20 -8.97 2.13 6.88
N ILE A 21 -7.88 1.41 6.69
CA ILE A 21 -6.85 1.71 5.69
C ILE A 21 -6.61 0.44 4.88
N GLU A 22 -6.58 0.55 3.57
CA GLU A 22 -6.17 -0.52 2.65
C GLU A 22 -5.08 0.03 1.72
N CYS A 23 -3.88 -0.51 1.86
CA CYS A 23 -2.75 -0.21 0.99
C CYS A 23 -2.46 -1.42 0.10
N GLY A 24 -2.45 -1.20 -1.21
CA GLY A 24 -2.66 -2.27 -2.21
C GLY A 24 -4.12 -2.41 -2.58
N ALA A 25 -4.83 -1.29 -2.76
CA ALA A 25 -6.28 -1.28 -2.99
C ALA A 25 -6.71 -1.78 -4.38
N LEU A 26 -5.76 -2.00 -5.29
CA LEU A 26 -5.97 -2.50 -6.65
C LEU A 26 -7.05 -1.72 -7.40
N ASP A 27 -8.11 -2.39 -7.88
CA ASP A 27 -9.22 -1.79 -8.61
C ASP A 27 -10.36 -1.32 -7.70
N GLY A 28 -10.18 -1.44 -6.38
CA GLY A 28 -11.14 -1.07 -5.35
C GLY A 28 -12.28 -2.05 -5.10
N GLU A 29 -12.33 -3.20 -5.77
CA GLU A 29 -13.39 -4.20 -5.57
C GLU A 29 -12.86 -5.63 -5.53
N PHE A 30 -12.04 -6.01 -6.51
CA PHE A 30 -11.48 -7.34 -6.61
C PHE A 30 -10.51 -7.57 -5.44
N LEU A 31 -10.77 -8.63 -4.66
CA LEU A 31 -10.00 -9.01 -3.48
C LEU A 31 -9.89 -7.93 -2.39
N SER A 32 -10.73 -6.89 -2.42
CA SER A 32 -10.72 -5.84 -1.40
C SER A 32 -11.09 -6.40 -0.02
N ASN A 33 -10.24 -6.12 0.96
CA ASN A 33 -10.44 -6.49 2.36
C ASN A 33 -11.44 -5.56 3.06
N THR A 34 -11.68 -4.37 2.51
CA THR A 34 -12.47 -3.32 3.17
C THR A 34 -13.82 -3.05 2.51
N LEU A 35 -14.10 -3.60 1.32
CA LEU A 35 -15.36 -3.37 0.59
C LEU A 35 -16.59 -3.75 1.41
N TYR A 36 -16.53 -4.87 2.12
CA TYR A 36 -17.63 -5.30 3.00
C TYR A 36 -17.85 -4.32 4.16
N MET A 37 -16.77 -3.85 4.80
CA MET A 37 -16.83 -2.91 5.92
C MET A 37 -17.48 -1.59 5.48
N GLU A 38 -17.12 -1.08 4.30
CA GLU A 38 -17.70 0.13 3.74
C GLU A 38 -19.20 -0.04 3.43
N ARG A 39 -19.57 -1.11 2.71
CA ARG A 39 -20.94 -1.30 2.19
C ARG A 39 -21.93 -1.74 3.26
N SER A 40 -21.51 -2.58 4.20
CA SER A 40 -22.40 -3.26 5.15
C SER A 40 -22.30 -2.72 6.56
N LEU A 41 -21.16 -2.14 6.95
CA LEU A 41 -20.93 -1.64 8.31
C LEU A 41 -20.87 -0.11 8.39
N ASN A 42 -21.03 0.59 7.26
CA ASN A 42 -20.92 2.05 7.14
C ASN A 42 -19.54 2.59 7.56
N TRP A 43 -18.49 1.79 7.38
CA TRP A 43 -17.13 2.26 7.63
C TRP A 43 -16.70 3.25 6.55
N THR A 44 -15.74 4.09 6.90
CA THR A 44 -15.04 4.98 5.97
C THR A 44 -13.55 4.73 6.09
N GLY A 45 -12.72 5.27 5.18
CA GLY A 45 -11.30 4.96 5.27
C GLY A 45 -10.45 5.59 4.20
N ILE A 46 -9.28 4.98 4.01
CA ILE A 46 -8.26 5.39 3.05
C ILE A 46 -7.92 4.18 2.17
N LEU A 47 -7.94 4.38 0.86
CA LEU A 47 -7.48 3.44 -0.16
C LEU A 47 -6.22 4.00 -0.81
N ILE A 48 -5.13 3.24 -0.76
CA ILE A 48 -3.81 3.64 -1.28
C ILE A 48 -3.43 2.67 -2.40
N GLU A 49 -3.18 3.21 -3.59
CA GLU A 49 -2.77 2.44 -4.75
C GLU A 49 -1.71 3.19 -5.56
N ALA A 50 -0.55 2.56 -5.79
CA ALA A 50 0.58 3.15 -6.50
C ALA A 50 0.51 2.87 -8.01
N ASP A 51 -0.11 1.76 -8.41
CA ASP A 51 -0.31 1.41 -9.81
C ASP A 51 -1.33 2.35 -10.47
N GLN A 52 -0.87 3.14 -11.44
CA GLN A 52 -1.71 4.14 -12.12
C GLN A 52 -2.93 3.54 -12.84
N ARG A 53 -2.81 2.32 -13.38
CA ARG A 53 -3.90 1.66 -14.09
C ARG A 53 -4.91 1.09 -13.11
N ALA A 54 -4.45 0.46 -12.02
CA ALA A 54 -5.30 -0.02 -10.95
C ALA A 54 -6.00 1.17 -10.27
N PHE A 55 -5.26 2.21 -9.92
CA PHE A 55 -5.78 3.46 -9.37
C PHE A 55 -6.86 4.09 -10.28
N SER A 56 -6.65 4.11 -11.60
CA SER A 56 -7.67 4.65 -12.51
C SER A 56 -8.98 3.87 -12.46
N GLN A 57 -8.93 2.55 -12.23
CA GLN A 57 -10.12 1.72 -12.07
C GLN A 57 -10.76 1.96 -10.69
N LEU A 58 -9.95 1.95 -9.63
CA LEU A 58 -10.34 2.27 -8.26
C LEU A 58 -11.05 3.61 -8.17
N ASN A 59 -10.49 4.66 -8.78
CA ASN A 59 -11.08 6.00 -8.78
C ASN A 59 -12.44 6.03 -9.49
N ALA A 60 -12.65 5.19 -10.51
CA ALA A 60 -13.94 5.08 -11.21
C ALA A 60 -15.02 4.35 -10.39
N ARG A 61 -14.65 3.61 -9.33
CA ARG A 61 -15.61 2.92 -8.46
C ARG A 61 -16.39 3.86 -7.53
N ASN A 62 -15.88 5.07 -7.30
CA ASN A 62 -16.49 6.03 -6.36
C ASN A 62 -16.71 5.44 -4.95
N ARG A 63 -15.70 4.71 -4.43
CA ARG A 63 -15.69 4.19 -3.05
C ARG A 63 -15.88 5.34 -2.04
N LYS A 64 -16.56 5.07 -0.92
CA LYS A 64 -16.78 6.03 0.18
C LYS A 64 -15.53 6.11 1.09
N ALA A 65 -14.40 6.45 0.49
CA ALA A 65 -13.10 6.53 1.14
C ALA A 65 -12.23 7.61 0.48
N TYR A 66 -11.22 8.09 1.19
CA TYR A 66 -10.14 8.85 0.56
C TYR A 66 -9.34 7.91 -0.36
N ILE A 67 -9.03 8.35 -1.58
CA ILE A 67 -8.27 7.55 -2.56
C ILE A 67 -6.96 8.28 -2.88
N LEU A 68 -5.82 7.62 -2.69
CA LEU A 68 -4.51 8.22 -2.88
C LEU A 68 -3.69 7.46 -3.94
N PRO A 69 -3.28 8.13 -5.05
CA PRO A 69 -2.39 7.55 -6.07
C PRO A 69 -0.92 7.60 -5.63
N THR A 70 -0.59 6.95 -4.53
CA THR A 70 0.72 7.02 -3.86
C THR A 70 1.13 5.65 -3.33
N CYS A 71 2.41 5.47 -3.00
CA CYS A 71 2.88 4.37 -2.17
C CYS A 71 3.06 4.79 -0.70
N LEU A 72 3.15 3.81 0.20
CA LEU A 72 3.66 4.04 1.55
C LEU A 72 5.19 4.05 1.55
N SER A 73 5.77 4.98 2.28
CA SER A 73 7.22 5.15 2.36
C SER A 73 7.87 4.05 3.19
N THR A 74 8.98 3.50 2.69
CA THR A 74 9.86 2.59 3.43
C THR A 74 10.83 3.33 4.36
N LYS A 75 10.71 4.67 4.46
CA LYS A 75 11.50 5.55 5.32
C LYS A 75 10.56 6.48 6.12
N PRO A 76 11.02 7.07 7.24
CA PRO A 76 10.19 7.98 8.05
C PRO A 76 9.99 9.37 7.42
N TYR A 77 10.26 9.54 6.11
CA TYR A 77 10.09 10.77 5.34
C TYR A 77 9.57 10.46 3.93
N PRO A 78 8.99 11.45 3.23
CA PRO A 78 8.56 11.28 1.84
C PRO A 78 9.75 11.01 0.92
N LEU A 79 9.58 10.10 -0.04
CA LEU A 79 10.60 9.81 -1.05
C LEU A 79 9.97 9.39 -2.37
N GLN A 80 10.70 9.58 -3.46
CA GLN A 80 10.29 9.12 -4.78
C GLN A 80 11.01 7.80 -5.08
N VAL A 81 10.26 6.80 -5.54
CA VAL A 81 10.78 5.47 -5.89
C VAL A 81 10.58 5.17 -7.35
N VAL A 82 11.35 4.22 -7.87
CA VAL A 82 11.01 3.52 -9.12
C VAL A 82 10.03 2.40 -8.78
N PHE A 83 8.89 2.39 -9.46
CA PHE A 83 7.82 1.43 -9.27
C PHE A 83 7.69 0.56 -10.52
N ASN A 84 7.61 -0.76 -10.32
CA ASN A 84 7.35 -1.73 -11.36
C ASN A 84 5.86 -2.06 -11.36
N ALA A 85 5.10 -1.42 -12.24
CA ALA A 85 3.68 -1.70 -12.39
C ALA A 85 3.45 -3.01 -13.14
N SER A 86 2.53 -3.82 -12.62
CA SER A 86 2.11 -5.07 -13.24
C SER A 86 0.60 -5.16 -13.18
N ASP A 87 -0.04 -5.52 -14.30
CA ASP A 87 -1.50 -5.44 -14.42
C ASP A 87 -2.21 -6.26 -13.33
N TRP A 88 -1.82 -7.52 -13.13
CA TRP A 88 -2.55 -8.49 -12.29
C TRP A 88 -1.67 -9.24 -11.29
N SER A 89 -0.36 -9.01 -11.32
CA SER A 89 0.64 -9.76 -10.53
C SER A 89 1.20 -8.95 -9.37
N GLY A 90 0.55 -7.85 -8.99
CA GLY A 90 1.01 -6.95 -7.94
C GLY A 90 2.13 -6.02 -8.43
N GLY A 91 1.96 -4.71 -8.23
CA GLY A 91 3.02 -3.73 -8.51
C GLY A 91 3.92 -3.57 -7.29
N PHE A 92 5.23 -3.41 -7.49
CA PHE A 92 6.18 -3.33 -6.38
C PHE A 92 7.21 -2.21 -6.52
N ILE A 93 7.75 -1.78 -5.38
CA ILE A 93 8.85 -0.82 -5.32
C ILE A 93 10.15 -1.51 -5.72
N MET A 94 10.86 -0.98 -6.70
CA MET A 94 12.19 -1.44 -7.06
C MET A 94 13.21 -0.88 -6.07
N ASP A 95 13.81 -1.73 -5.25
CA ASP A 95 14.95 -1.37 -4.38
C ASP A 95 16.26 -1.30 -5.19
N ASP A 96 17.15 -0.39 -4.80
CA ASP A 96 18.48 -0.22 -5.42
C ASP A 96 19.34 -1.50 -5.42
N GLU A 97 19.11 -2.42 -4.47
CA GLU A 97 19.83 -3.70 -4.37
C GLU A 97 19.50 -4.69 -5.50
N ASN A 98 18.37 -4.51 -6.20
CA ASN A 98 17.92 -5.36 -7.30
C ASN A 98 18.07 -4.71 -8.68
N GLN A 99 18.83 -3.61 -8.79
CA GLN A 99 19.14 -3.01 -10.09
C GLN A 99 20.02 -3.97 -10.90
N ASP A 100 19.44 -4.54 -11.96
CA ASP A 100 20.21 -5.21 -13.00
C ASP A 100 21.21 -4.20 -13.61
N PRO A 101 22.52 -4.45 -13.55
CA PRO A 101 23.54 -3.56 -14.13
C PRO A 101 23.40 -3.40 -15.66
N HIS A 102 22.58 -4.21 -16.32
CA HIS A 102 22.24 -4.08 -17.74
C HIS A 102 20.99 -3.24 -18.03
N PHE A 103 20.39 -2.59 -17.02
CA PHE A 103 19.27 -1.68 -17.23
C PHE A 103 19.75 -0.39 -17.92
N SER A 104 19.85 -0.45 -19.26
CA SER A 104 20.24 0.68 -20.09
C SER A 104 19.20 1.79 -19.95
N GLU A 105 19.50 2.79 -19.14
CA GLU A 105 18.66 3.94 -18.87
C GLU A 105 18.35 4.71 -20.17
N ARG A 106 17.20 4.45 -20.80
CA ARG A 106 16.57 5.46 -21.65
C ARG A 106 15.54 6.20 -20.81
N LYS A 107 16.04 7.23 -20.11
CA LYS A 107 15.24 8.21 -19.36
C LYS A 107 14.37 9.00 -20.34
N TYR A 108 13.09 8.69 -20.41
CA TYR A 108 12.11 9.50 -21.12
C TYR A 108 11.33 10.34 -20.12
N TRP A 109 11.43 11.65 -20.27
CA TRP A 109 10.60 12.60 -19.54
C TRP A 109 9.24 12.70 -20.26
N SER A 110 8.16 12.29 -19.60
CA SER A 110 6.82 12.52 -20.15
C SER A 110 6.44 14.00 -20.01
N ASN A 111 5.57 14.50 -20.89
CA ASN A 111 5.05 15.88 -20.83
C ASN A 111 4.26 16.19 -19.54
N LYS A 112 4.06 15.21 -18.64
CA LYS A 112 3.42 15.35 -17.34
C LYS A 112 4.41 15.47 -16.15
N GLY A 113 5.71 15.59 -16.41
CA GLY A 113 6.72 15.68 -15.34
C GLY A 113 7.02 14.35 -14.64
N GLN A 114 6.60 13.23 -15.24
CA GLN A 114 6.76 11.89 -14.69
C GLN A 114 7.81 11.13 -15.49
N GLN A 115 8.79 10.53 -14.80
CA GLN A 115 9.83 9.72 -15.43
C GLN A 115 9.24 8.34 -15.76
N ILE A 116 9.12 8.04 -17.05
CA ILE A 116 8.66 6.74 -17.54
C ILE A 116 9.86 5.99 -18.09
N ILE A 117 10.11 4.79 -17.58
CA ILE A 117 11.17 3.92 -18.05
C ILE A 117 10.54 2.83 -18.90
N ARG A 118 10.67 2.96 -20.23
CA ARG A 118 10.24 1.92 -21.17
C ARG A 118 11.37 0.94 -21.39
N THR A 119 11.22 -0.29 -20.92
CA THR A 119 12.10 -1.39 -21.31
C THR A 119 11.76 -1.81 -22.75
N ASN A 120 12.76 -2.17 -23.55
CA ASN A 120 12.57 -2.79 -24.88
C ASN A 120 11.94 -4.20 -24.80
N ASP A 121 11.61 -4.66 -23.59
CA ASP A 121 11.09 -5.98 -23.36
C ASP A 121 9.64 -6.08 -23.83
N LYS A 122 9.28 -7.20 -24.49
CA LYS A 122 7.93 -7.45 -25.02
C LYS A 122 6.89 -7.68 -23.92
N THR A 123 7.31 -7.62 -22.66
CA THR A 123 6.44 -7.64 -21.49
C THR A 123 5.88 -6.24 -21.26
N ASN A 124 4.55 -6.11 -21.09
CA ASN A 124 3.83 -4.86 -20.75
C ASN A 124 4.23 -4.24 -19.39
N LYS A 125 5.46 -4.40 -18.92
CA LYS A 125 5.94 -3.84 -17.64
C LYS A 125 6.02 -2.32 -17.78
N SER A 126 5.20 -1.62 -16.99
CA SER A 126 5.18 -0.16 -16.96
C SER A 126 6.02 0.31 -15.77
N ILE A 127 7.25 0.74 -16.02
CA ILE A 127 8.14 1.21 -14.96
C ILE A 127 8.08 2.74 -14.92
N TYR A 128 7.82 3.32 -13.75
CA TYR A 128 7.74 4.77 -13.57
C TYR A 128 8.03 5.20 -12.14
N THR A 129 8.26 6.50 -11.95
CA THR A 129 8.46 7.05 -10.61
C THR A 129 7.13 7.33 -9.89
N VAL A 130 7.06 6.95 -8.62
CA VAL A 130 5.90 7.20 -7.73
C VAL A 130 6.38 7.92 -6.47
N GLN A 131 5.59 8.89 -6.00
CA GLN A 131 5.82 9.51 -4.70
C GLN A 131 5.31 8.56 -3.61
N CYS A 132 6.11 8.34 -2.55
CA CYS A 132 5.66 7.66 -1.35
C CYS A 132 5.62 8.62 -0.16
N PHE A 133 4.70 8.39 0.77
CA PHE A 133 4.61 9.13 2.04
C PHE A 133 4.61 8.18 3.24
N PRO A 134 5.21 8.56 4.38
CA PRO A 134 5.07 7.79 5.61
C PRO A 134 3.58 7.68 5.99
N LEU A 135 3.15 6.51 6.47
CA LEU A 135 1.77 6.27 6.89
C LEU A 135 1.30 7.34 7.90
N TYR A 136 2.16 7.67 8.86
CA TYR A 136 1.86 8.68 9.87
C TYR A 136 1.56 10.06 9.28
N SER A 137 2.23 10.47 8.19
CA SER A 137 1.94 11.74 7.52
C SER A 137 0.56 11.75 6.88
N ILE A 138 0.14 10.63 6.27
CA ILE A 138 -1.19 10.47 5.67
C ILE A 138 -2.27 10.52 6.77
N LEU A 139 -2.04 9.81 7.86
CA LEU A 139 -2.91 9.80 9.05
C LEU A 139 -3.14 11.20 9.61
N LEU A 140 -2.07 11.99 9.77
CA LEU A 140 -2.15 13.38 10.21
C LEU A 140 -2.92 14.27 9.24
N ALA A 141 -2.78 14.05 7.93
CA ALA A 141 -3.50 14.82 6.91
C ALA A 141 -5.02 14.58 6.96
N VAL A 142 -5.45 13.36 7.31
CA VAL A 142 -6.88 13.02 7.49
C VAL A 142 -7.37 13.33 8.91
N GLY A 143 -6.47 13.66 9.84
CA GLY A 143 -6.80 13.96 11.24
C GLY A 143 -7.22 12.72 12.04
N ARG A 144 -6.70 11.54 11.70
CA ARG A 144 -7.03 10.26 12.36
C ARG A 144 -5.76 9.50 12.70
N THR A 145 -5.66 9.00 13.94
CA THR A 145 -4.56 8.14 14.42
C THR A 145 -5.04 6.88 15.14
N GLU A 146 -6.36 6.71 15.25
CA GLU A 146 -7.04 5.49 15.70
C GLU A 146 -7.60 4.80 14.46
N ILE A 147 -7.21 3.55 14.23
CA ILE A 147 -7.53 2.79 13.04
C ILE A 147 -8.12 1.44 13.46
N ASP A 148 -9.34 1.16 13.02
CA ASP A 148 -10.03 -0.08 13.35
C ASP A 148 -9.48 -1.25 12.53
N PHE A 149 -9.14 -1.01 11.26
CA PHE A 149 -8.54 -2.03 10.38
C PHE A 149 -7.46 -1.43 9.48
N PHE A 150 -6.28 -2.06 9.46
CA PHE A 150 -5.24 -1.74 8.49
C PHE A 150 -4.85 -2.99 7.67
N GLY A 151 -5.24 -3.00 6.40
CA GLY A 151 -4.78 -3.97 5.40
C GLY A 151 -3.53 -3.44 4.68
N LEU A 152 -2.44 -4.21 4.73
CA LEU A 152 -1.17 -3.90 4.10
C LEU A 152 -0.73 -5.06 3.20
N ASP A 153 -0.80 -4.83 1.89
CA ASP A 153 -0.54 -5.83 0.86
C ASP A 153 0.12 -5.10 -0.33
N VAL A 154 1.45 -4.98 -0.31
CA VAL A 154 2.23 -4.13 -1.24
C VAL A 154 3.42 -4.87 -1.85
N GLU A 155 3.32 -6.20 -1.90
CA GLU A 155 4.16 -7.09 -2.68
C GLU A 155 5.66 -6.96 -2.34
N GLY A 156 5.99 -6.87 -1.03
CA GLY A 156 7.36 -7.03 -0.52
C GLY A 156 7.95 -5.82 0.21
N SER A 157 7.19 -4.76 0.45
CA SER A 157 7.64 -3.58 1.22
C SER A 157 7.07 -3.50 2.64
N GLU A 158 6.28 -4.49 3.06
CA GLU A 158 5.48 -4.50 4.29
C GLU A 158 6.36 -4.30 5.53
N TYR A 159 7.42 -5.10 5.65
CA TYR A 159 8.35 -5.03 6.77
C TYR A 159 9.00 -3.65 6.91
N LYS A 160 9.48 -3.10 5.78
CA LYS A 160 10.13 -1.79 5.76
C LYS A 160 9.15 -0.67 6.11
N ILE A 161 7.90 -0.74 5.65
CA ILE A 161 6.85 0.24 5.98
C ILE A 161 6.52 0.18 7.47
N LEU A 162 6.29 -1.01 8.01
CA LEU A 162 5.92 -1.20 9.41
C LEU A 162 7.01 -0.73 10.39
N LYS A 163 8.29 -0.81 10.00
CA LYS A 163 9.40 -0.20 10.77
C LYS A 163 9.32 1.33 10.87
N THR A 164 8.59 2.00 9.99
CA THR A 164 8.46 3.47 10.03
C THR A 164 7.32 3.95 10.93
N VAL A 165 6.43 3.04 11.35
CA VAL A 165 5.25 3.38 12.13
C VAL A 165 5.66 3.84 13.53
N PRO A 166 5.27 5.05 13.97
CA PRO A 166 5.48 5.47 15.34
C PRO A 166 4.38 4.86 16.23
N TRP A 167 4.55 3.61 16.66
CA TRP A 167 3.56 2.81 17.39
C TRP A 167 3.00 3.44 18.68
N HIS A 168 3.72 4.42 19.26
CA HIS A 168 3.25 5.19 20.42
C HIS A 168 2.33 6.38 20.05
N LYS A 169 2.12 6.63 18.75
CA LYS A 169 1.29 7.74 18.23
C LYS A 169 0.15 7.28 17.32
N VAL A 170 0.09 5.99 17.03
CA VAL A 170 -0.90 5.40 16.12
C VAL A 170 -1.42 4.14 16.77
N ASP A 171 -2.73 4.05 16.91
CA ASP A 171 -3.41 2.91 17.47
C ASP A 171 -4.12 2.10 16.38
N PHE A 172 -3.81 0.81 16.32
CA PHE A 172 -4.40 -0.12 15.37
C PHE A 172 -5.11 -1.24 16.15
N LYS A 173 -6.42 -1.41 15.93
CA LYS A 173 -7.16 -2.52 16.56
C LYS A 173 -6.89 -3.85 15.86
N THR A 174 -6.85 -3.84 14.53
CA THR A 174 -6.59 -5.01 13.70
C THR A 174 -5.67 -4.64 12.54
N LEU A 175 -4.67 -5.48 12.29
CA LEU A 175 -3.80 -5.42 11.12
C LEU A 175 -3.94 -6.73 10.33
N SER A 176 -4.00 -6.63 9.00
CA SER A 176 -3.87 -7.75 8.08
C SER A 176 -2.70 -7.46 7.16
N VAL A 177 -1.62 -8.22 7.27
CA VAL A 177 -0.37 -7.94 6.55
C VAL A 177 0.00 -9.14 5.69
N GLU A 178 0.28 -8.91 4.41
CA GLU A 178 0.87 -9.94 3.57
C GLU A 178 2.37 -10.12 3.89
N TRP A 179 2.83 -11.37 3.99
CA TRP A 179 4.22 -11.65 4.34
C TRP A 179 4.95 -12.59 3.37
N ASN A 180 4.25 -13.15 2.37
CA ASN A 180 4.86 -14.08 1.42
C ASN A 180 5.95 -13.46 0.54
N HIS A 181 5.95 -12.14 0.42
CA HIS A 181 6.82 -11.38 -0.47
C HIS A 181 7.95 -10.67 0.29
N VAL A 182 8.02 -10.81 1.63
CA VAL A 182 9.10 -10.26 2.45
C VAL A 182 10.09 -11.36 2.87
N PRO A 183 11.40 -11.15 2.69
CA PRO A 183 12.40 -12.14 3.08
C PRO A 183 12.49 -12.35 4.60
N GLU A 184 12.04 -11.37 5.40
CA GLU A 184 12.04 -11.44 6.86
C GLU A 184 10.98 -12.43 7.42
N GLY A 185 9.90 -12.68 6.67
CA GLY A 185 8.83 -13.62 7.03
C GLY A 185 7.91 -13.19 8.18
N GLU A 186 6.93 -14.04 8.49
CA GLU A 186 5.89 -13.84 9.53
C GLU A 186 6.48 -13.44 10.89
N ALA A 187 7.45 -14.19 11.42
CA ALA A 187 7.94 -13.99 12.79
C ALA A 187 8.54 -12.59 13.00
N ALA A 188 9.31 -12.10 12.03
CA ALA A 188 9.87 -10.75 12.08
C ALA A 188 8.78 -9.68 12.06
N MET A 189 7.68 -9.95 11.37
CA MET A 189 6.54 -9.04 11.29
C MET A 189 5.76 -8.95 12.60
N THR A 190 5.47 -10.11 13.20
CA THR A 190 4.80 -10.16 14.50
C THR A 190 5.58 -9.39 15.57
N HIS A 191 6.91 -9.47 15.57
CA HIS A 191 7.74 -8.76 16.53
C HIS A 191 7.60 -7.23 16.47
N LEU A 192 7.36 -6.63 15.31
CA LEU A 192 7.18 -5.17 15.19
C LEU A 192 5.82 -4.70 15.71
N ILE A 193 4.81 -5.56 15.67
CA ILE A 193 3.41 -5.19 15.90
C ILE A 193 2.99 -5.42 17.37
N VAL A 194 3.69 -6.30 18.08
CA VAL A 194 3.40 -6.68 19.48
C VAL A 194 4.19 -5.83 20.51
N CYS A 195 5.04 -4.89 20.07
CA CYS A 195 5.70 -3.92 20.94
C CYS A 195 4.82 -2.67 21.20
#